data_AF-A0A1H5P616-F1
#
_entry.id   AF-A0A1H5P616-F1
#
_cell.length_a   1.000
_cell.length_b   1.000
_cell.length_c   1.000
_cell.angle_alpha   90.00
_cell.angle_beta   90.00
_cell.angle_gamma   90.00
#
_symmetry.space_group_name_H-M   'P 1'
#
loop_
_entity.id
_entity.type
_entity.pdbx_description
1 polymer ?
#
loop_
_entity_poly.entity_id
_entity_poly.type
_entity_poly.pdbx_seq_one_letter_code
_entity_poly.pdbx_strand_id
1 'polypeptide(L)'
;METPSVPGVGRIAAWPSERETPVTLLREPAVAAGEPREQDIPLGFRQDRADDGGTGAAPFGRRLRDLRLRSGLSQKQLARSSTLSVRAIRDLENGRVRQPRADSLRLLAEALGLSAPQLNRLTNGHSPGCPASAAEPAVSGPFIGREQELAALTTMLGADHHRLITITGIEGVGKTRLAREVTHALEAAEHATVLWLPLDDDRLRSGRAPVGAPDQPTWWREVVHRGPDSRRRLAETIGDADSILVLDGARPEDELTDLTAHLLAVCPRLRILVTTRNPGGMPLDTLFPLAPLPVPSPDIEPEDLDAVASVALLLAQTKRIRPAFRPDPHVLADVARICHALDGLPAALESVAHWSLIYSLRQLARQLAVEPLTVARRPLGGPQRPDAYASVHHTVATLSSRQRDLLSIMSQKPSRESDGYWSVAEVADQMGLPAAECADDVYHLVILGILRRVDRHDVAMFKVLNIVGIVGQHATAGRNGIAGQHTAA
;
A
#
# COMPACT_ATOMS: atom_id res chain seq x y z
N MET A 1 19.01 -9.05 50.66
CA MET A 1 19.65 -8.32 49.54
C MET A 1 18.72 -8.51 48.35
N GLU A 2 17.97 -7.46 48.08
CA GLU A 2 16.94 -7.39 47.04
C GLU A 2 17.59 -7.44 45.65
N THR A 3 17.03 -8.26 44.77
CA THR A 3 17.29 -8.24 43.33
C THR A 3 16.32 -7.24 42.67
N PRO A 4 16.76 -6.37 41.76
CA PRO A 4 15.84 -5.45 41.09
C PRO A 4 15.08 -6.18 39.98
N SER A 5 13.75 -6.09 40.05
CA SER A 5 12.83 -6.50 38.98
C SER A 5 13.01 -5.61 37.74
N VAL A 6 13.27 -6.25 36.60
CA VAL A 6 13.20 -5.61 35.27
C VAL A 6 11.73 -5.66 34.80
N PRO A 7 11.11 -4.54 34.40
CA PRO A 7 9.71 -4.53 33.98
C PRO A 7 9.53 -4.97 32.52
N GLY A 8 8.67 -5.98 32.34
CA GLY A 8 7.69 -6.08 31.24
C GLY A 8 8.20 -6.08 29.80
N VAL A 9 8.59 -7.26 29.30
CA VAL A 9 8.58 -7.56 27.86
C VAL A 9 7.11 -7.62 27.42
N GLY A 10 6.67 -6.62 26.66
CA GLY A 10 5.34 -6.57 26.08
C GLY A 10 5.09 -7.78 25.18
N ARG A 11 3.98 -8.48 25.41
CA ARG A 11 3.50 -9.60 24.59
C ARG A 11 3.32 -9.13 23.14
N ILE A 12 4.13 -9.68 22.24
CA ILE A 12 3.91 -9.61 20.80
C ILE A 12 2.60 -10.35 20.48
N ALA A 13 1.75 -9.71 19.68
CA ALA A 13 0.49 -10.30 19.23
C ALA A 13 0.75 -11.66 18.55
N ALA A 14 0.06 -12.70 19.01
CA ALA A 14 0.19 -14.04 18.48
C ALA A 14 -0.20 -14.10 16.99
N TRP A 15 0.62 -14.79 16.19
CA TRP A 15 0.34 -15.16 14.80
C TRP A 15 -1.05 -15.81 14.66
N PRO A 16 -1.86 -15.48 13.65
CA PRO A 16 -3.01 -16.30 13.31
C PRO A 16 -2.52 -17.61 12.67
N SER A 17 -2.62 -18.70 13.44
CA SER A 17 -2.44 -20.06 12.93
C SER A 17 -3.56 -20.40 11.95
N GLU A 18 -3.23 -21.00 10.81
CA GLU A 18 -4.17 -21.61 9.87
C GLU A 18 -5.11 -22.57 10.63
N ARG A 19 -6.35 -22.14 10.86
CA ARG A 19 -7.46 -23.04 11.21
C ARG A 19 -8.65 -22.69 10.34
N GLU A 20 -8.98 -23.63 9.49
CA GLU A 20 -10.15 -23.62 8.62
C GLU A 20 -11.44 -23.46 9.44
N THR A 21 -12.26 -22.49 9.07
CA THR A 21 -13.68 -22.45 9.44
C THR A 21 -14.51 -21.99 8.24
N PRO A 22 -15.65 -22.64 7.96
CA PRO A 22 -16.37 -22.45 6.70
C PRO A 22 -17.17 -21.14 6.70
N VAL A 23 -16.96 -20.32 5.66
CA VAL A 23 -17.69 -19.08 5.43
C VAL A 23 -19.08 -19.40 4.87
N THR A 24 -20.12 -19.08 5.64
CA THR A 24 -21.51 -19.17 5.18
C THR A 24 -21.87 -17.92 4.38
N LEU A 25 -22.12 -18.09 3.08
CA LEU A 25 -22.55 -17.04 2.16
C LEU A 25 -23.93 -16.50 2.55
N LEU A 26 -23.99 -15.24 2.99
CA LEU A 26 -25.25 -14.50 3.15
C LEU A 26 -25.76 -14.07 1.77
N ARG A 27 -26.91 -14.64 1.37
CA ARG A 27 -27.70 -14.23 0.21
C ARG A 27 -28.33 -12.85 0.44
N GLU A 28 -28.13 -11.93 -0.49
CA GLU A 28 -28.88 -10.67 -0.57
C GLU A 28 -30.34 -10.91 -1.00
N PRO A 29 -31.32 -10.13 -0.48
CA PRO A 29 -32.68 -10.19 -0.95
C PRO A 29 -32.89 -9.25 -2.16
N ALA A 30 -33.60 -9.79 -3.17
CA ALA A 30 -34.07 -9.06 -4.34
C ALA A 30 -35.06 -7.95 -3.96
N VAL A 31 -34.86 -6.75 -4.51
CA VAL A 31 -35.84 -5.66 -4.48
C VAL A 31 -36.27 -5.33 -5.90
N ALA A 32 -37.59 -5.33 -6.08
CA ALA A 32 -38.31 -5.26 -7.34
C ALA A 32 -38.34 -3.86 -7.98
N ALA A 33 -38.61 -3.88 -9.27
CA ALA A 33 -38.72 -2.78 -10.23
C ALA A 33 -39.70 -1.66 -9.83
N GLY A 34 -39.37 -0.45 -10.26
CA GLY A 34 -40.25 0.71 -10.26
C GLY A 34 -39.59 1.92 -10.93
N GLU A 35 -39.65 1.98 -12.26
CA GLU A 35 -39.32 3.19 -13.05
C GLU A 35 -40.29 4.34 -12.74
N PRO A 36 -39.81 5.60 -12.86
CA PRO A 36 -40.65 6.65 -13.42
C PRO A 36 -39.97 7.38 -14.59
N ARG A 37 -40.50 7.08 -15.78
CA ARG A 37 -40.92 7.97 -16.88
C ARG A 37 -40.17 9.29 -17.08
N GLU A 38 -39.44 9.33 -18.18
CA GLU A 38 -39.16 10.52 -19.00
C GLU A 38 -40.43 11.34 -19.27
N GLN A 39 -40.38 12.65 -19.00
CA GLN A 39 -41.11 13.67 -19.76
C GLN A 39 -40.59 15.09 -19.45
N ASP A 40 -40.20 15.76 -20.54
CA ASP A 40 -40.15 17.21 -20.80
C ASP A 40 -39.16 18.11 -20.05
N ILE A 41 -37.94 18.23 -20.62
CA ILE A 41 -37.08 19.41 -20.48
C ILE A 41 -37.11 20.20 -21.79
N PRO A 42 -37.68 21.42 -21.85
CA PRO A 42 -37.63 22.23 -23.06
C PRO A 42 -36.23 22.83 -23.25
N LEU A 43 -35.56 22.44 -24.33
CA LEU A 43 -34.40 23.12 -24.90
C LEU A 43 -34.82 24.51 -25.40
N GLY A 44 -34.46 25.55 -24.66
CA GLY A 44 -34.60 26.94 -25.05
C GLY A 44 -33.30 27.70 -24.82
N PHE A 45 -32.42 27.69 -25.83
CA PHE A 45 -31.32 28.65 -25.91
C PHE A 45 -31.91 30.05 -26.04
N ARG A 46 -31.84 30.84 -24.97
CA ARG A 46 -31.94 32.30 -25.05
C ARG A 46 -30.63 32.88 -24.54
N GLN A 47 -29.78 33.27 -25.50
CA GLN A 47 -28.65 34.16 -25.28
C GLN A 47 -29.21 35.49 -24.78
N ASP A 48 -29.18 35.69 -23.46
CA ASP A 48 -29.17 37.04 -22.90
C ASP A 48 -27.72 37.43 -22.62
N ARG A 49 -27.28 38.46 -23.36
CA ARG A 49 -26.04 39.18 -23.18
C ARG A 49 -25.91 39.62 -21.72
N ALA A 50 -24.83 39.18 -21.07
CA ALA A 50 -24.31 39.81 -19.86
C ALA A 50 -22.78 39.89 -19.98
N ASP A 51 -22.35 41.10 -20.36
CA ASP A 51 -21.15 41.79 -19.89
C ASP A 51 -19.85 40.98 -19.73
N ASP A 52 -18.94 41.20 -20.67
CA ASP A 52 -17.52 40.93 -20.53
C ASP A 52 -16.95 41.75 -19.37
N GLY A 53 -16.68 41.10 -18.24
CA GLY A 53 -16.13 41.76 -17.06
C GLY A 53 -15.69 40.81 -15.95
N GLY A 54 -14.52 40.19 -16.11
CA GLY A 54 -13.72 39.70 -14.98
C GLY A 54 -13.82 38.20 -14.67
N THR A 55 -12.90 37.44 -15.25
CA THR A 55 -12.40 36.15 -14.75
C THR A 55 -11.91 36.32 -13.30
N GLY A 56 -12.79 36.10 -12.32
CA GLY A 56 -12.42 36.37 -10.92
C GLY A 56 -13.47 36.04 -9.87
N ALA A 57 -14.32 35.03 -10.05
CA ALA A 57 -14.99 34.45 -8.89
C ALA A 57 -13.90 33.84 -7.99
N ALA A 58 -13.58 34.51 -6.88
CA ALA A 58 -12.54 34.08 -5.95
C ALA A 58 -12.71 32.59 -5.62
N PRO A 59 -11.62 31.79 -5.55
CA PRO A 59 -11.69 30.34 -5.42
C PRO A 59 -12.52 29.85 -4.23
N PHE A 60 -12.71 30.69 -3.20
CA PHE A 60 -13.59 30.47 -2.05
C PHE A 60 -15.06 30.24 -2.44
N GLY A 61 -15.64 31.12 -3.28
CA GLY A 61 -17.08 31.13 -3.57
C GLY A 61 -17.54 29.87 -4.32
N ARG A 62 -16.72 29.38 -5.26
CA ARG A 62 -16.97 28.10 -5.94
C ARG A 62 -16.93 26.92 -4.96
N ARG A 63 -15.92 26.88 -4.08
CA ARG A 63 -15.76 25.81 -3.08
C ARG A 63 -16.94 25.77 -2.09
N LEU A 64 -17.42 26.93 -1.64
CA LEU A 64 -18.60 27.03 -0.80
C LEU A 64 -19.84 26.49 -1.52
N ARG A 65 -20.03 26.87 -2.80
CA ARG A 65 -21.15 26.41 -3.62
C ARG A 65 -21.12 24.89 -3.81
N ASP A 66 -19.96 24.31 -4.10
CA ASP A 66 -19.81 22.86 -4.31
C ASP A 66 -20.09 22.07 -3.02
N LEU A 67 -19.58 22.55 -1.88
CA LEU A 67 -19.85 21.93 -0.58
C LEU A 67 -21.33 21.99 -0.22
N ARG A 68 -21.98 23.14 -0.46
CA ARG A 68 -23.42 23.29 -0.22
C ARG A 68 -24.22 22.31 -1.09
N LEU A 69 -23.90 22.19 -2.38
CA LEU A 69 -24.61 21.31 -3.30
C LEU A 69 -24.41 19.83 -2.95
N ARG A 70 -23.20 19.41 -2.58
CA ARG A 70 -22.93 18.04 -2.10
C ARG A 70 -23.66 17.71 -0.80
N SER A 71 -23.84 18.71 0.06
CA SER A 71 -24.62 18.57 1.30
C SER A 71 -26.14 18.60 1.07
N GLY A 72 -26.61 18.66 -0.19
CA GLY A 72 -28.03 18.68 -0.54
C GLY A 72 -28.76 19.97 -0.14
N LEU A 73 -28.04 21.04 0.21
CA LEU A 73 -28.63 22.28 0.72
C LEU A 73 -28.88 23.31 -0.39
N SER A 74 -30.04 23.95 -0.37
CA SER A 74 -30.27 25.20 -1.12
C SER A 74 -29.62 26.40 -0.42
N GLN A 75 -29.40 27.51 -1.12
CA GLN A 75 -28.91 28.76 -0.50
C GLN A 75 -29.82 29.21 0.66
N LYS A 76 -31.14 28.96 0.56
CA LYS A 76 -32.13 29.28 1.59
C LYS A 76 -32.02 28.37 2.81
N GLN A 77 -31.73 27.09 2.62
CA GLN A 77 -31.52 26.14 3.71
C GLN A 77 -30.20 26.42 4.44
N LEU A 78 -29.11 26.66 3.71
CA LEU A 78 -27.81 27.02 4.32
C LEU A 78 -27.89 28.35 5.10
N ALA A 79 -28.58 29.35 4.57
CA ALA A 79 -28.82 30.61 5.28
C ALA A 79 -29.56 30.40 6.62
N ARG A 80 -30.59 29.54 6.62
CA ARG A 80 -31.33 29.20 7.84
C ARG A 80 -30.48 28.46 8.85
N SER A 81 -29.66 27.51 8.43
CA SER A 81 -28.79 26.73 9.34
C SER A 81 -27.59 27.51 9.85
N SER A 82 -27.04 28.46 9.07
CA SER A 82 -25.88 29.29 9.47
C SER A 82 -26.25 30.62 10.11
N THR A 83 -27.54 30.94 10.28
CA THR A 83 -28.03 32.26 10.71
C THR A 83 -27.58 33.45 9.83
N LEU A 84 -26.98 33.18 8.67
CA LEU A 84 -26.61 34.18 7.66
C LEU A 84 -27.79 34.49 6.74
N SER A 85 -27.81 35.68 6.14
CA SER A 85 -28.84 36.00 5.15
C SER A 85 -28.61 35.25 3.83
N VAL A 86 -29.69 34.93 3.11
CA VAL A 86 -29.61 34.34 1.75
C VAL A 86 -28.77 35.21 0.81
N ARG A 87 -28.84 36.53 0.98
CA ARG A 87 -28.03 37.49 0.24
C ARG A 87 -26.54 37.35 0.58
N ALA A 88 -26.19 37.21 1.86
CA ALA A 88 -24.81 36.98 2.28
C ALA A 88 -24.23 35.69 1.69
N ILE A 89 -24.98 34.58 1.72
CA ILE A 89 -24.55 33.31 1.09
C ILE A 89 -24.33 33.49 -0.42
N ARG A 90 -25.26 34.17 -1.10
CA ARG A 90 -25.13 34.44 -2.54
C ARG A 90 -23.92 35.32 -2.88
N ASP A 91 -23.66 36.35 -2.08
CA ASP A 91 -22.53 37.26 -2.29
C ASP A 91 -21.18 36.56 -2.00
N LEU A 92 -21.14 35.64 -1.05
CA LEU A 92 -20.00 34.75 -0.79
C LEU A 92 -19.77 33.77 -1.96
N GLU A 93 -20.80 33.08 -2.45
CA GLU A 93 -20.70 32.10 -3.55
C GLU A 93 -20.29 32.74 -4.89
N ASN A 94 -20.79 33.94 -5.15
CA ASN A 94 -20.45 34.69 -6.36
C ASN A 94 -19.10 35.40 -6.28
N GLY A 95 -18.37 35.26 -5.17
CA GLY A 95 -17.05 35.88 -4.98
C GLY A 95 -17.09 37.40 -4.85
N ARG A 96 -18.24 38.01 -4.53
CA ARG A 96 -18.36 39.44 -4.26
C ARG A 96 -17.67 39.84 -2.96
N VAL A 97 -17.50 38.88 -2.05
CA VAL A 97 -16.72 39.01 -0.82
C VAL A 97 -15.42 38.24 -0.99
N ARG A 98 -14.28 38.95 -1.08
CA ARG A 98 -12.96 38.33 -1.26
C ARG A 98 -12.37 37.76 0.02
N GLN A 99 -12.67 38.36 1.17
CA GLN A 99 -12.25 37.91 2.50
C GLN A 99 -13.45 37.89 3.45
N PRO A 100 -14.04 36.71 3.68
CA PRO A 100 -15.13 36.55 4.65
C PRO A 100 -14.66 36.83 6.08
N ARG A 101 -15.54 37.39 6.92
CA ARG A 101 -15.26 37.63 8.34
C ARG A 101 -15.15 36.29 9.09
N ALA A 102 -14.31 36.25 10.13
CA ALA A 102 -14.08 35.06 10.96
C ALA A 102 -15.39 34.50 11.56
N ASP A 103 -16.28 35.37 12.03
CA ASP A 103 -17.57 34.94 12.59
C ASP A 103 -18.50 34.31 11.55
N SER A 104 -18.51 34.84 10.32
CA SER A 104 -19.29 34.26 9.22
C SER A 104 -18.74 32.90 8.80
N LEU A 105 -17.42 32.70 8.89
CA LEU A 105 -16.77 31.42 8.62
C LEU A 105 -17.08 30.38 9.70
N ARG A 106 -17.11 30.78 10.97
CA ARG A 106 -17.52 29.92 12.09
C ARG A 106 -18.97 29.45 11.94
N LEU A 107 -19.89 30.36 11.65
CA LEU A 107 -21.30 30.05 11.43
C LEU A 107 -21.54 29.14 10.22
N LEU A 108 -20.75 29.30 9.15
CA LEU A 108 -20.79 28.39 8.01
C LEU A 108 -20.23 27.01 8.35
N ALA A 109 -19.16 26.95 9.13
CA ALA A 109 -18.56 25.70 9.56
C ALA A 109 -19.52 24.89 10.41
N GLU A 110 -20.17 25.50 11.39
CA GLU A 110 -21.17 24.86 12.24
C GLU A 110 -22.36 24.33 11.41
N ALA A 111 -22.89 25.15 10.51
CA ALA A 111 -24.05 24.80 9.68
C ALA A 111 -23.78 23.70 8.63
N LEU A 112 -22.53 23.53 8.22
CA LEU A 112 -22.09 22.53 7.25
C LEU A 112 -21.36 21.34 7.91
N GLY A 113 -21.26 21.33 9.25
CA GLY A 113 -20.53 20.30 9.98
C GLY A 113 -19.03 20.27 9.64
N LEU A 114 -18.42 21.40 9.30
CA LEU A 114 -17.02 21.47 8.92
C LEU A 114 -16.11 21.50 10.15
N SER A 115 -15.17 20.57 10.19
CA SER A 115 -14.00 20.62 11.08
C SER A 115 -13.08 21.81 10.74
N ALA A 116 -12.23 22.22 11.69
CA ALA A 116 -11.21 23.25 11.47
C ALA A 116 -10.37 23.06 10.18
N PRO A 117 -9.87 21.85 9.85
CA PRO A 117 -9.15 21.62 8.59
C PRO A 117 -10.04 21.72 7.33
N GLN A 118 -11.32 21.35 7.40
CA GLN A 118 -12.25 21.54 6.28
C GLN A 118 -12.58 23.02 6.07
N LEU A 119 -12.72 23.80 7.15
CA LEU A 119 -12.88 25.24 7.09
C LEU A 119 -11.63 25.92 6.49
N ASN A 120 -10.45 25.46 6.87
CA ASN A 120 -9.17 25.94 6.32
C ASN A 120 -9.06 25.65 4.80
N ARG A 121 -9.48 24.44 4.38
CA ARG A 121 -9.59 24.07 2.95
C ARG A 121 -10.65 24.90 2.21
N LEU A 122 -11.71 25.34 2.88
CA LEU A 122 -12.74 26.21 2.31
C LEU A 122 -12.25 27.66 2.18
N THR A 123 -11.46 28.18 3.13
CA THR A 123 -10.96 29.57 3.11
C THR A 123 -9.76 29.73 2.18
N ASN A 124 -8.70 28.96 2.41
CA ASN A 124 -7.37 29.24 1.88
C ASN A 124 -7.05 28.54 0.55
N GLY A 125 -7.96 27.69 0.07
CA GLY A 125 -7.74 26.85 -1.11
C GLY A 125 -6.69 25.81 -0.82
N HIS A 126 -6.22 25.13 -1.86
CA HIS A 126 -4.90 24.52 -1.80
C HIS A 126 -3.89 25.67 -1.68
N SER A 127 -3.66 26.17 -0.46
CA SER A 127 -2.48 26.97 -0.21
C SER A 127 -1.26 26.11 -0.50
N PRO A 128 -0.21 26.64 -1.15
CA PRO A 128 1.04 25.93 -1.46
C PRO A 128 1.87 25.57 -0.21
N GLY A 129 1.22 25.33 0.92
CA GLY A 129 1.80 24.84 2.17
C GLY A 129 0.79 24.09 3.05
N CYS A 130 -0.41 23.77 2.52
CA CYS A 130 -1.37 22.89 3.16
C CYS A 130 -1.33 21.56 2.39
N PRO A 131 -1.25 20.40 3.07
CA PRO A 131 -1.23 19.11 2.40
C PRO A 131 -2.54 18.91 1.64
N ALA A 132 -2.53 19.23 0.35
CA ALA A 132 -3.43 18.56 -0.57
C ALA A 132 -3.12 17.07 -0.42
N SER A 133 -4.10 16.24 -0.06
CA SER A 133 -3.94 14.79 -0.18
C SER A 133 -3.42 14.55 -1.59
N ALA A 134 -2.20 14.02 -1.73
CA ALA A 134 -1.77 13.54 -3.02
C ALA A 134 -2.85 12.56 -3.49
N ALA A 135 -3.20 12.60 -4.78
CA ALA A 135 -4.16 11.65 -5.32
C ALA A 135 -3.63 10.24 -5.01
N GLU A 136 -4.41 9.46 -4.26
CA GLU A 136 -4.04 8.08 -3.95
C GLU A 136 -3.76 7.33 -5.26
N PRO A 137 -2.79 6.40 -5.26
CA PRO A 137 -2.48 5.64 -6.47
C PRO A 137 -3.73 4.95 -7.01
N ALA A 138 -4.06 5.19 -8.28
CA ALA A 138 -5.13 4.48 -8.96
C ALA A 138 -4.76 2.99 -9.12
N VAL A 139 -5.21 2.15 -8.18
CA VAL A 139 -5.06 0.69 -8.27
C VAL A 139 -6.23 0.14 -9.09
N SER A 140 -5.93 -0.70 -10.09
CA SER A 140 -6.91 -1.34 -10.96
C SER A 140 -6.98 -2.84 -10.69
N GLY A 141 -8.19 -3.39 -10.59
CA GLY A 141 -8.45 -4.82 -10.44
C GLY A 141 -8.95 -5.20 -9.03
N PRO A 142 -9.37 -6.45 -8.81
CA PRO A 142 -9.93 -6.91 -7.54
C PRO A 142 -8.85 -7.07 -6.46
N PHE A 143 -9.21 -6.79 -5.20
CA PHE A 143 -8.40 -7.08 -4.00
C PHE A 143 -8.76 -8.50 -3.56
N ILE A 144 -7.79 -9.41 -3.53
CA ILE A 144 -8.02 -10.85 -3.40
C ILE A 144 -7.05 -11.42 -2.36
N GLY A 145 -7.58 -12.17 -1.40
CA GLY A 145 -6.81 -13.08 -0.54
C GLY A 145 -5.94 -12.35 0.47
N ARG A 146 -6.44 -11.20 0.95
CA ARG A 146 -5.79 -10.29 1.89
C ARG A 146 -6.75 -9.76 2.96
N GLU A 147 -7.89 -10.44 3.10
CA GLU A 147 -8.97 -10.02 3.98
C GLU A 147 -8.54 -10.12 5.45
N GLN A 148 -7.71 -11.10 5.79
CA GLN A 148 -7.16 -11.28 7.14
C GLN A 148 -6.17 -10.17 7.50
N GLU A 149 -5.23 -9.83 6.60
CA GLU A 149 -4.27 -8.75 6.82
C GLU A 149 -4.95 -7.38 6.89
N LEU A 150 -5.97 -7.16 6.05
CA LEU A 150 -6.80 -5.96 6.13
C LEU A 150 -7.51 -5.86 7.48
N ALA A 151 -8.15 -6.92 7.95
CA ALA A 151 -8.83 -6.96 9.24
C ALA A 151 -7.84 -6.75 10.42
N ALA A 152 -6.66 -7.36 10.36
CA ALA A 152 -5.63 -7.20 11.37
C ALA A 152 -5.13 -5.76 11.45
N LEU A 153 -4.75 -5.16 10.31
CA LEU A 153 -4.24 -3.78 10.26
C LEU A 153 -5.28 -2.74 10.67
N THR A 154 -6.53 -2.90 10.23
CA THR A 154 -7.64 -2.02 10.63
C THR A 154 -7.91 -2.12 12.13
N THR A 155 -7.88 -3.33 12.70
CA THR A 155 -8.02 -3.53 14.15
C THR A 155 -6.85 -2.92 14.92
N MET A 156 -5.61 -3.13 14.48
CA MET A 156 -4.42 -2.58 15.13
C MET A 156 -4.45 -1.05 15.10
N LEU A 157 -4.77 -0.43 13.96
CA LEU A 157 -4.88 1.03 13.85
C LEU A 157 -6.13 1.60 14.54
N GLY A 158 -7.17 0.80 14.73
CA GLY A 158 -8.37 1.18 15.48
C GLY A 158 -8.17 1.10 17.00
N ALA A 159 -7.21 0.29 17.47
CA ALA A 159 -6.87 0.20 18.88
C ALA A 159 -5.97 1.37 19.32
N ASP A 160 -6.28 1.99 20.46
CA ASP A 160 -5.55 3.16 21.02
C ASP A 160 -4.04 2.92 21.29
N HIS A 161 -3.55 1.68 21.14
CA HIS A 161 -2.19 1.28 21.47
C HIS A 161 -1.21 1.27 20.28
N HIS A 162 -1.68 1.21 19.02
CA HIS A 162 -0.80 1.13 17.84
C HIS A 162 -1.04 2.29 16.88
N ARG A 163 -0.42 3.44 17.18
CA ARG A 163 -0.54 4.67 16.38
C ARG A 163 0.48 4.77 15.24
N LEU A 164 1.43 3.85 15.18
CA LEU A 164 2.40 3.69 14.10
C LEU A 164 2.44 2.21 13.72
N ILE A 165 2.27 1.92 12.43
CA ILE A 165 2.47 0.58 11.87
C ILE A 165 3.31 0.70 10.60
N THR A 166 4.29 -0.18 10.46
CA THR A 166 5.19 -0.24 9.30
C THR A 166 4.99 -1.55 8.55
N ILE A 167 4.33 -1.49 7.40
CA ILE A 167 4.19 -2.62 6.47
C ILE A 167 5.52 -2.84 5.75
N THR A 168 6.11 -4.01 5.93
CA THR A 168 7.35 -4.44 5.28
C THR A 168 7.10 -5.62 4.35
N GLY A 169 8.13 -6.03 3.61
CA GLY A 169 8.07 -7.18 2.72
C GLY A 169 8.61 -6.84 1.33
N ILE A 170 8.70 -7.88 0.49
CA ILE A 170 9.34 -7.77 -0.81
C ILE A 170 8.57 -6.83 -1.75
N GLU A 171 9.25 -6.30 -2.76
CA GLU A 171 8.58 -5.45 -3.74
C GLU A 171 7.55 -6.23 -4.56
N GLY A 172 6.44 -5.58 -4.91
CA GLY A 172 5.36 -6.22 -5.65
C GLY A 172 4.46 -7.14 -4.82
N VAL A 173 4.71 -7.27 -3.50
CA VAL A 173 3.89 -8.08 -2.58
C VAL A 173 2.50 -7.48 -2.29
N GLY A 174 2.33 -6.19 -2.58
CA GLY A 174 1.05 -5.48 -2.43
C GLY A 174 0.96 -4.48 -1.27
N LYS A 175 2.09 -4.04 -0.67
CA LYS A 175 2.10 -3.10 0.48
C LYS A 175 1.27 -1.83 0.25
N THR A 176 1.54 -1.11 -0.84
CA THR A 176 0.81 0.10 -1.25
C THR A 176 -0.68 -0.17 -1.44
N ARG A 177 -1.03 -1.32 -2.02
CA ARG A 177 -2.42 -1.72 -2.22
C ARG A 177 -3.11 -1.99 -0.89
N LEU A 178 -2.49 -2.77 -0.01
CA LEU A 178 -3.01 -3.06 1.32
C LEU A 178 -3.19 -1.78 2.14
N ALA A 179 -2.21 -0.87 2.12
CA ALA A 179 -2.31 0.41 2.81
C ALA A 179 -3.52 1.23 2.35
N ARG A 180 -3.82 1.23 1.04
CA ARG A 180 -4.98 1.91 0.49
C ARG A 180 -6.31 1.27 0.91
N GLU A 181 -6.41 -0.05 0.90
CA GLU A 181 -7.63 -0.73 1.38
C GLU A 181 -7.85 -0.48 2.89
N VAL A 182 -6.77 -0.44 3.67
CA VAL A 182 -6.83 -0.11 5.10
C VAL A 182 -7.32 1.33 5.31
N THR A 183 -6.80 2.32 4.56
CA THR A 183 -7.26 3.70 4.70
C THR A 183 -8.71 3.88 4.24
N HIS A 184 -9.13 3.19 3.17
CA HIS A 184 -10.53 3.21 2.71
C HIS A 184 -11.48 2.62 3.75
N ALA A 185 -11.10 1.49 4.37
CA ALA A 185 -11.89 0.87 5.43
C ALA A 185 -12.04 1.80 6.65
N LEU A 186 -10.96 2.47 7.07
CA LEU A 186 -10.99 3.39 8.22
C LEU A 186 -11.70 4.72 7.89
N GLU A 187 -11.55 5.25 6.68
CA GLU A 187 -12.30 6.42 6.22
C GLU A 187 -13.82 6.13 6.23
N ALA A 188 -14.21 4.93 5.78
CA ALA A 188 -15.61 4.51 5.78
C ALA A 188 -16.17 4.25 7.19
N ALA A 189 -15.38 3.66 8.08
CA ALA A 189 -15.82 3.28 9.43
C ALA A 189 -15.80 4.44 10.43
N GLU A 190 -14.82 5.34 10.32
CA GLU A 190 -14.51 6.34 11.36
C GLU A 190 -14.49 7.78 10.84
N HIS A 191 -14.77 8.00 9.54
CA HIS A 191 -14.66 9.33 8.91
C HIS A 191 -13.28 9.97 9.06
N ALA A 192 -12.24 9.15 9.19
CA ALA A 192 -10.88 9.60 9.38
C ALA A 192 -10.38 10.36 8.13
N THR A 193 -9.66 11.46 8.34
CA THR A 193 -9.04 12.20 7.23
C THR A 193 -7.77 11.49 6.78
N VAL A 194 -7.73 11.02 5.54
CA VAL A 194 -6.55 10.36 4.96
C VAL A 194 -5.61 11.40 4.33
N LEU A 195 -4.33 11.31 4.68
CA LEU A 195 -3.22 12.09 4.12
C LEU A 195 -2.20 11.13 3.50
N TRP A 196 -2.19 11.04 2.17
CA TRP A 196 -1.29 10.13 1.45
C TRP A 196 -0.01 10.82 0.96
N LEU A 197 1.16 10.23 1.25
CA LEU A 197 2.47 10.69 0.82
C LEU A 197 3.24 9.61 0.05
N PRO A 198 3.33 9.72 -1.29
CA PRO A 198 4.18 8.83 -2.08
C PRO A 198 5.65 9.28 -2.01
N LEU A 199 6.51 8.47 -1.40
CA LEU A 199 7.94 8.73 -1.18
C LEU A 199 8.87 8.00 -2.16
N ASP A 200 8.35 6.98 -2.86
CA ASP A 200 9.09 6.16 -3.82
C ASP A 200 9.01 6.64 -5.28
N ASP A 201 8.28 7.71 -5.58
CA ASP A 201 8.19 8.22 -6.95
C ASP A 201 9.48 8.99 -7.32
N ASP A 202 10.30 8.41 -8.19
CA ASP A 202 11.52 9.04 -8.74
C ASP A 202 11.24 10.40 -9.42
N ARG A 203 10.00 10.66 -9.85
CA ARG A 203 9.57 11.97 -10.37
C ARG A 203 9.57 13.04 -9.27
N LEU A 204 9.21 12.66 -8.05
CA LEU A 204 9.26 13.52 -6.87
C LEU A 204 10.71 13.70 -6.37
N ARG A 205 11.59 12.72 -6.63
CA ARG A 205 13.03 12.79 -6.28
C ARG A 205 13.83 13.69 -7.20
N SER A 206 13.59 13.60 -8.52
CA SER A 206 14.33 14.34 -9.56
C SER A 206 13.91 15.80 -9.74
N GLY A 207 12.86 16.28 -9.05
CA GLY A 207 12.34 17.64 -9.18
C GLY A 207 11.78 17.97 -10.57
N ARG A 208 11.65 16.94 -11.44
CA ARG A 208 11.22 17.09 -12.82
C ARG A 208 9.77 16.65 -12.90
N ALA A 209 8.86 17.59 -12.65
CA ALA A 209 7.44 17.37 -12.91
C ALA A 209 7.26 16.91 -14.37
N PRO A 210 6.50 15.83 -14.64
CA PRO A 210 6.09 15.52 -16.00
C PRO A 210 5.38 16.74 -16.58
N VAL A 211 5.79 17.20 -17.75
CA VAL A 211 5.14 18.31 -18.45
C VAL A 211 3.65 17.95 -18.61
N GLY A 212 2.77 18.68 -17.91
CA GLY A 212 1.32 18.49 -17.96
C GLY A 212 0.69 17.63 -16.85
N ALA A 213 1.45 17.13 -15.87
CA ALA A 213 0.85 16.57 -14.66
C ALA A 213 0.43 17.70 -13.70
N PRO A 214 -0.77 17.69 -13.10
CA PRO A 214 -1.12 18.64 -12.05
C PRO A 214 -0.08 18.55 -10.93
N ASP A 215 0.31 19.69 -10.36
CA ASP A 215 1.33 19.84 -9.31
C ASP A 215 1.25 18.69 -8.29
N GLN A 216 2.09 17.66 -8.49
CA GLN A 216 2.16 16.57 -7.54
C GLN A 216 2.88 17.09 -6.30
N PRO A 217 2.34 16.86 -5.11
CA PRO A 217 2.54 17.81 -4.04
C PRO A 217 3.90 17.47 -3.36
N THR A 218 4.93 18.27 -3.70
CA THR A 218 6.31 18.22 -3.15
C THR A 218 6.44 18.84 -1.75
N TRP A 219 5.34 19.32 -1.17
CA TRP A 219 5.26 19.91 0.17
C TRP A 219 5.86 19.01 1.25
N TRP A 220 5.89 17.68 1.09
CA TRP A 220 6.50 16.80 2.08
C TRP A 220 8.00 16.98 2.18
N ARG A 221 8.70 17.21 1.05
CA ARG A 221 10.12 17.58 1.04
C ARG A 221 10.30 18.93 1.73
N GLU A 222 9.34 19.84 1.55
CA GLU A 222 9.36 21.11 2.27
C GLU A 222 9.12 20.92 3.77
N VAL A 223 8.21 20.03 4.18
CA VAL A 223 7.93 19.72 5.58
C VAL A 223 9.10 19.00 6.25
N VAL A 224 9.72 18.05 5.56
CA VAL A 224 10.86 17.26 6.05
C VAL A 224 12.13 18.12 6.10
N HIS A 225 12.41 18.93 5.06
CA HIS A 225 13.70 19.63 4.91
C HIS A 225 13.70 21.13 5.27
N ARG A 226 12.56 21.83 5.41
CA ARG A 226 12.54 23.25 5.85
C ARG A 226 12.53 23.42 7.37
N GLY A 227 12.89 22.37 8.13
CA GLY A 227 13.13 22.46 9.57
C GLY A 227 11.87 22.55 10.44
N PRO A 228 12.02 22.87 11.74
CA PRO A 228 11.00 22.71 12.78
C PRO A 228 9.67 23.43 12.51
N ASP A 229 9.70 24.61 11.89
CA ASP A 229 8.51 25.42 11.62
C ASP A 229 7.54 24.75 10.65
N SER A 230 8.04 23.95 9.71
CA SER A 230 7.20 23.26 8.73
C SER A 230 6.54 22.01 9.33
N ARG A 231 7.25 21.32 10.23
CA ARG A 231 6.71 20.21 11.03
C ARG A 231 5.57 20.69 11.93
N ARG A 232 5.76 21.85 12.59
CA ARG A 232 4.74 22.50 13.41
C ARG A 232 3.48 22.85 12.60
N ARG A 233 3.62 23.45 11.41
CA ARG A 233 2.47 23.77 10.56
C ARG A 233 1.70 22.53 10.11
N LEU A 234 2.40 21.42 9.82
CA LEU A 234 1.75 20.15 9.50
C LEU A 234 0.94 19.65 10.72
N ALA A 235 1.54 19.67 11.91
CA ALA A 235 0.86 19.31 13.15
C ALA A 235 -0.37 20.19 13.42
N GLU A 236 -0.25 21.52 13.25
CA GLU A 236 -1.38 22.46 13.37
C GLU A 236 -2.49 22.20 12.34
N THR A 237 -2.13 21.66 11.16
CA THR A 237 -3.10 21.33 10.11
C THR A 237 -3.84 20.03 10.41
N ILE A 238 -3.14 19.02 10.95
CA ILE A 238 -3.73 17.75 11.40
C ILE A 238 -4.63 18.02 12.62
N GLY A 239 -4.09 18.76 13.60
CA GLY A 239 -4.78 19.08 14.85
C GLY A 239 -5.23 17.83 15.62
N ASP A 240 -6.40 17.93 16.23
CA ASP A 240 -7.03 16.86 17.00
C ASP A 240 -8.04 16.04 16.17
N ALA A 241 -7.95 16.10 14.83
CA ALA A 241 -8.83 15.31 13.97
C ALA A 241 -8.36 13.85 13.89
N ASP A 242 -9.30 12.92 13.82
CA ASP A 242 -9.02 11.52 13.50
C ASP A 242 -8.42 11.46 12.10
N SER A 243 -7.10 11.26 12.02
CA SER A 243 -6.34 11.41 10.79
C SER A 243 -5.41 10.22 10.60
N ILE A 244 -5.25 9.81 9.35
CA ILE A 244 -4.36 8.72 8.96
C ILE A 244 -3.33 9.27 7.97
N LEU A 245 -2.06 9.21 8.35
CA LEU A 245 -0.93 9.59 7.51
C LEU A 245 -0.32 8.35 6.88
N VAL A 246 -0.34 8.26 5.55
CA VAL A 246 0.31 7.16 4.83
C VAL A 246 1.64 7.62 4.25
N LEU A 247 2.73 6.97 4.65
CA LEU A 247 4.08 7.17 4.12
C LEU A 247 4.40 6.00 3.17
N ASP A 248 4.10 6.14 1.89
CA ASP A 248 4.19 5.05 0.92
C ASP A 248 5.55 5.01 0.22
N GLY A 249 6.32 3.95 0.46
CA GLY A 249 7.69 3.77 -0.05
C GLY A 249 8.73 4.54 0.76
N ALA A 250 8.52 4.64 2.07
CA ALA A 250 9.45 5.26 3.00
C ALA A 250 10.81 4.55 2.98
N ARG A 251 11.87 5.34 3.11
CA ARG A 251 13.21 4.85 3.46
C ARG A 251 13.53 5.35 4.87
N PRO A 252 14.29 4.57 5.64
CA PRO A 252 14.71 4.98 6.97
C PRO A 252 15.74 6.10 6.80
N GLU A 253 15.25 7.33 6.93
CA GLU A 253 16.02 8.56 6.94
C GLU A 253 15.72 9.23 8.28
N ASP A 254 16.74 9.75 8.96
CA ASP A 254 16.60 10.30 10.33
C ASP A 254 15.51 11.38 10.37
N GLU A 255 15.38 12.18 9.32
CA GLU A 255 14.38 13.24 9.24
C GLU A 255 12.93 12.73 9.18
N LEU A 256 12.70 11.53 8.62
CA LEU A 256 11.37 10.91 8.55
C LEU A 256 11.00 10.29 9.91
N THR A 257 11.97 9.67 10.58
CA THR A 257 11.81 9.16 11.95
C THR A 257 11.49 10.30 12.92
N ASP A 258 12.24 11.40 12.84
CA ASP A 258 11.98 12.60 13.64
C ASP A 258 10.61 13.22 13.37
N LEU A 259 10.20 13.27 12.10
CA LEU A 259 8.89 13.80 11.72
C LEU A 259 7.77 12.95 12.31
N THR A 260 7.83 11.63 12.15
CA THR A 260 6.79 10.72 12.66
C THR A 260 6.70 10.78 14.19
N ALA A 261 7.84 10.77 14.89
CA ALA A 261 7.88 10.92 16.35
C ALA A 261 7.27 12.26 16.82
N HIS A 262 7.62 13.37 16.15
CA HIS A 262 7.07 14.68 16.46
C HIS A 262 5.55 14.74 16.25
N LEU A 263 5.06 14.24 15.13
CA LEU A 263 3.63 14.25 14.81
C LEU A 263 2.82 13.39 15.77
N LEU A 264 3.33 12.21 16.17
CA LEU A 264 2.66 11.34 17.14
C LEU A 264 2.60 11.98 18.54
N ALA A 265 3.62 12.75 18.91
CA ALA A 265 3.66 13.47 20.19
C ALA A 265 2.69 14.66 20.23
N VAL A 266 2.51 15.39 19.11
CA VAL A 266 1.70 16.61 19.08
C VAL A 266 0.25 16.37 18.69
N CYS A 267 -0.04 15.38 17.84
CA CYS A 267 -1.37 15.09 17.31
C CYS A 267 -1.91 13.81 17.96
N PRO A 268 -2.70 13.84 19.04
CA PRO A 268 -3.02 12.65 19.84
C PRO A 268 -3.88 11.61 19.10
N ARG A 269 -4.66 12.04 18.10
CA ARG A 269 -5.54 11.17 17.28
C ARG A 269 -4.96 10.82 15.90
N LEU A 270 -3.70 11.19 15.68
CA LEU A 270 -3.00 10.82 14.46
C LEU A 270 -2.56 9.36 14.51
N ARG A 271 -2.81 8.65 13.41
CA ARG A 271 -2.31 7.32 13.11
C ARG A 271 -1.41 7.38 11.88
N ILE A 272 -0.32 6.64 11.89
CA ILE A 272 0.68 6.64 10.82
C ILE A 272 0.83 5.21 10.29
N LEU A 273 0.66 5.06 8.97
CA LEU A 273 0.90 3.82 8.25
C LEU A 273 2.07 4.01 7.31
N VAL A 274 3.12 3.24 7.49
CA VAL A 274 4.34 3.32 6.68
C VAL A 274 4.41 2.09 5.79
N THR A 275 4.67 2.26 4.49
CA THR A 275 5.10 1.15 3.63
C THR A 275 6.58 1.33 3.31
N THR A 276 7.38 0.29 3.50
CA THR A 276 8.82 0.35 3.19
C THR A 276 9.33 -0.96 2.60
N ARG A 277 10.39 -0.84 1.80
CA ARG A 277 11.17 -1.97 1.28
C ARG A 277 12.38 -2.29 2.16
N ASN A 278 12.77 -1.36 3.04
CA ASN A 278 13.93 -1.51 3.92
C ASN A 278 13.57 -0.95 5.31
N PRO A 279 13.22 -1.81 6.28
CA PRO A 279 12.80 -1.36 7.61
C PRO A 279 13.95 -0.98 8.54
N GLY A 280 15.22 -1.07 8.13
CA GLY A 280 16.36 -0.83 9.03
C GLY A 280 16.34 0.57 9.63
N GLY A 281 16.16 0.71 10.95
CA GLY A 281 16.05 2.01 11.63
C GLY A 281 14.61 2.44 11.98
N MET A 282 13.59 1.69 11.54
CA MET A 282 12.22 1.85 12.01
C MET A 282 11.99 1.12 13.35
N PRO A 283 11.05 1.57 14.21
CA PRO A 283 10.71 0.88 15.45
C PRO A 283 10.22 -0.56 15.20
N LEU A 284 10.93 -1.54 15.78
CA LEU A 284 10.73 -2.97 15.50
C LEU A 284 9.40 -3.52 16.07
N ASP A 285 8.84 -2.86 17.08
CA ASP A 285 7.57 -3.18 17.71
C ASP A 285 6.33 -2.81 16.87
N THR A 286 6.53 -2.12 15.75
CA THR A 286 5.46 -1.66 14.85
C THR A 286 5.45 -2.35 13.49
N LEU A 287 6.32 -3.35 13.29
CA LEU A 287 6.46 -4.00 11.99
C LEU A 287 5.29 -4.96 11.69
N PHE A 288 4.79 -4.87 10.45
CA PHE A 288 3.83 -5.79 9.87
C PHE A 288 4.45 -6.41 8.59
N PRO A 289 5.13 -7.56 8.69
CA PRO A 289 5.72 -8.22 7.54
C PRO A 289 4.64 -8.81 6.63
N LEU A 290 4.52 -8.28 5.40
CA LEU A 290 3.57 -8.77 4.42
C LEU A 290 4.21 -9.89 3.58
N ALA A 291 3.74 -11.11 3.76
CA ALA A 291 4.16 -12.27 2.96
C ALA A 291 3.50 -12.26 1.57
N PRO A 292 4.04 -12.95 0.54
CA PRO A 292 3.33 -13.23 -0.71
C PRO A 292 1.98 -13.94 -0.51
N LEU A 293 1.16 -14.01 -1.57
CA LEU A 293 -0.13 -14.70 -1.49
C LEU A 293 0.08 -16.22 -1.26
N PRO A 294 -0.83 -16.88 -0.53
CA PRO A 294 -0.86 -18.33 -0.43
C PRO A 294 -0.80 -19.01 -1.80
N VAL A 295 0.02 -20.05 -1.90
CA VAL A 295 0.14 -20.91 -3.08
C VAL A 295 -0.52 -22.26 -2.79
N PRO A 296 -1.01 -22.98 -3.80
CA PRO A 296 -1.64 -24.28 -3.62
C PRO A 296 -0.75 -25.26 -2.83
N SER A 297 -1.31 -26.05 -1.92
CA SER A 297 -0.58 -27.18 -1.33
C SER A 297 -0.44 -28.29 -2.38
N PRO A 298 0.62 -29.12 -2.37
CA PRO A 298 0.68 -30.32 -3.22
C PRO A 298 -0.50 -31.28 -2.99
N ASP A 299 -1.09 -31.26 -1.79
CA ASP A 299 -2.19 -32.14 -1.39
C ASP A 299 -3.57 -31.52 -1.56
N ILE A 300 -3.68 -30.33 -2.17
CA ILE A 300 -4.97 -29.66 -2.36
C ILE A 300 -5.80 -30.39 -3.43
N GLU A 301 -7.10 -30.53 -3.17
CA GLU A 301 -8.02 -31.09 -4.14
C GLU A 301 -8.18 -30.16 -5.36
N PRO A 302 -8.30 -30.71 -6.59
CA PRO A 302 -8.40 -29.89 -7.80
C PRO A 302 -9.57 -28.91 -7.81
N GLU A 303 -10.64 -29.23 -7.08
CA GLU A 303 -11.87 -28.44 -6.96
C GLU A 303 -11.66 -27.16 -6.14
N ASP A 304 -10.70 -27.16 -5.21
CA ASP A 304 -10.41 -26.04 -4.31
C ASP A 304 -9.27 -25.13 -4.82
N LEU A 305 -8.65 -25.50 -5.95
CA LEU A 305 -7.51 -24.76 -6.50
C LEU A 305 -7.82 -23.29 -6.80
N ASP A 306 -9.03 -23.00 -7.29
CA ASP A 306 -9.41 -21.65 -7.69
C ASP A 306 -9.70 -20.71 -6.51
N ALA A 307 -9.97 -21.26 -5.32
CA ALA A 307 -10.12 -20.52 -4.07
C ALA A 307 -8.77 -20.04 -3.51
N VAL A 308 -7.66 -20.67 -3.89
CA VAL A 308 -6.32 -20.24 -3.45
C VAL A 308 -6.01 -18.85 -4.00
N ALA A 309 -5.65 -17.92 -3.12
CA ALA A 309 -5.51 -16.50 -3.44
C ALA A 309 -4.61 -16.19 -4.65
N SER A 310 -3.45 -16.86 -4.77
CA SER A 310 -2.55 -16.66 -5.91
C SER A 310 -3.15 -17.17 -7.23
N VAL A 311 -3.89 -18.28 -7.21
CA VAL A 311 -4.60 -18.84 -8.36
C VAL A 311 -5.74 -17.92 -8.76
N ALA A 312 -6.59 -17.53 -7.80
CA ALA A 312 -7.68 -16.59 -7.99
C ALA A 312 -7.21 -15.28 -8.63
N LEU A 313 -6.10 -14.70 -8.14
CA LEU A 313 -5.51 -13.49 -8.69
C LEU A 313 -5.06 -13.68 -10.14
N LEU A 314 -4.32 -14.74 -10.45
CA LEU A 314 -3.86 -14.98 -11.82
C LEU A 314 -5.05 -15.18 -12.78
N LEU A 315 -6.04 -15.97 -12.38
CA LEU A 315 -7.25 -16.18 -13.18
C LEU A 315 -8.02 -14.88 -13.41
N ALA A 316 -8.19 -14.04 -12.38
CA ALA A 316 -8.86 -12.75 -12.49
C ALA A 316 -8.12 -11.81 -13.46
N GLN A 317 -6.79 -11.73 -13.36
CA GLN A 317 -5.98 -10.90 -14.26
C GLN A 317 -5.98 -11.44 -15.69
N THR A 318 -5.87 -12.75 -15.89
CA THR A 318 -5.96 -13.38 -17.21
C THR A 318 -7.33 -13.14 -17.84
N LYS A 319 -8.43 -13.27 -17.10
CA LYS A 319 -9.78 -12.94 -17.60
C LYS A 319 -9.91 -11.47 -17.98
N ARG A 320 -9.31 -10.55 -17.20
CA ARG A 320 -9.32 -9.11 -17.50
C ARG A 320 -8.64 -8.78 -18.82
N ILE A 321 -7.59 -9.53 -19.16
CA ILE A 321 -6.80 -9.34 -20.38
C ILE A 321 -7.38 -10.15 -21.56
N ARG A 322 -7.96 -11.32 -21.28
CA ARG A 322 -8.60 -12.23 -22.23
C ARG A 322 -10.02 -12.58 -21.74
N PRO A 323 -11.05 -11.74 -22.02
CA PRO A 323 -12.41 -11.94 -21.49
C PRO A 323 -13.07 -13.29 -21.82
N ALA A 324 -12.69 -13.89 -22.95
CA ALA A 324 -13.17 -15.21 -23.38
C ALA A 324 -12.44 -16.38 -22.69
N PHE A 325 -11.43 -16.14 -21.87
CA PHE A 325 -10.67 -17.18 -21.19
C PHE A 325 -11.56 -17.96 -20.21
N ARG A 326 -11.52 -19.29 -20.32
CA ARG A 326 -12.21 -20.23 -19.43
C ARG A 326 -11.17 -21.26 -18.99
N PRO A 327 -10.87 -21.38 -17.68
CA PRO A 327 -9.96 -22.40 -17.19
C PRO A 327 -10.64 -23.77 -17.25
N ASP A 328 -9.87 -24.79 -17.64
CA ASP A 328 -10.19 -26.21 -17.46
C ASP A 328 -9.24 -26.82 -16.41
N PRO A 329 -9.45 -28.07 -15.96
CA PRO A 329 -8.59 -28.69 -14.94
C PRO A 329 -7.10 -28.76 -15.30
N HIS A 330 -6.76 -28.94 -16.58
CA HIS A 330 -5.36 -28.95 -17.01
C HIS A 330 -4.74 -27.55 -16.94
N VAL A 331 -5.50 -26.52 -17.30
CA VAL A 331 -5.10 -25.12 -17.17
C VAL A 331 -4.94 -24.73 -15.71
N LEU A 332 -5.81 -25.20 -14.80
CA LEU A 332 -5.66 -24.96 -13.36
C LEU A 332 -4.38 -25.58 -12.81
N ALA A 333 -4.01 -26.79 -13.26
CA ALA A 333 -2.72 -27.39 -12.89
C ALA A 333 -1.51 -26.61 -13.45
N ASP A 334 -1.61 -26.04 -14.65
CA ASP A 334 -0.60 -25.12 -15.21
C ASP A 334 -0.51 -23.82 -14.37
N VAL A 335 -1.65 -23.27 -13.94
CA VAL A 335 -1.72 -22.08 -13.07
C VAL A 335 -1.09 -22.35 -11.70
N ALA A 336 -1.40 -23.47 -11.06
CA ALA A 336 -0.79 -23.84 -9.78
C ALA A 336 0.74 -23.90 -9.87
N ARG A 337 1.27 -24.48 -10.95
CA ARG A 337 2.73 -24.50 -11.23
C ARG A 337 3.31 -23.10 -11.39
N ILE A 338 2.62 -22.19 -12.07
CA ILE A 338 3.04 -20.78 -12.18
C ILE A 338 3.05 -20.11 -10.80
N CYS A 339 2.00 -20.30 -9.99
CA CYS A 339 1.89 -19.74 -8.66
C CYS A 339 3.03 -20.20 -7.75
N HIS A 340 3.40 -21.49 -7.81
CA HIS A 340 4.58 -22.01 -7.10
C HIS A 340 5.88 -21.40 -7.60
N ALA A 341 6.10 -21.34 -8.92
CA ALA A 341 7.34 -20.82 -9.49
C ALA A 341 7.59 -19.33 -9.15
N LEU A 342 6.51 -18.58 -8.91
CA LEU A 342 6.55 -17.15 -8.56
C LEU A 342 6.24 -16.87 -7.08
N ASP A 343 6.17 -17.91 -6.26
CA ASP A 343 5.89 -17.84 -4.82
C ASP A 343 4.61 -17.06 -4.45
N GLY A 344 3.64 -17.00 -5.36
CA GLY A 344 2.42 -16.21 -5.14
C GLY A 344 2.63 -14.68 -5.14
N LEU A 345 3.76 -14.17 -5.65
CA LEU A 345 4.04 -12.74 -5.68
C LEU A 345 3.09 -12.00 -6.63
N PRO A 346 2.20 -11.10 -6.12
CA PRO A 346 1.15 -10.48 -6.94
C PRO A 346 1.64 -9.78 -8.20
N ALA A 347 2.67 -8.95 -8.10
CA ALA A 347 3.21 -8.24 -9.26
C ALA A 347 3.76 -9.19 -10.35
N ALA A 348 4.37 -10.31 -9.95
CA ALA A 348 4.87 -11.31 -10.90
C ALA A 348 3.71 -12.06 -11.58
N LEU A 349 2.67 -12.43 -10.82
CA LEU A 349 1.46 -13.05 -11.36
C LEU A 349 0.74 -12.12 -12.34
N GLU A 350 0.65 -10.83 -12.00
CA GLU A 350 0.14 -9.80 -12.91
C GLU A 350 0.96 -9.73 -14.20
N SER A 351 2.30 -9.73 -14.12
CA SER A 351 3.16 -9.78 -15.31
C SER A 351 2.88 -11.00 -16.19
N VAL A 352 2.78 -12.20 -15.60
CA VAL A 352 2.46 -13.43 -16.33
C VAL A 352 1.09 -13.37 -17.01
N ALA A 353 0.09 -12.77 -16.37
CA ALA A 353 -1.21 -12.56 -16.99
C ALA A 353 -1.12 -11.75 -18.29
N HIS A 354 -0.19 -10.79 -18.39
CA HIS A 354 0.03 -10.01 -19.62
C HIS A 354 0.74 -10.84 -20.70
N TRP A 355 1.74 -11.65 -20.31
CA TRP A 355 2.37 -12.60 -21.23
C TRP A 355 1.41 -13.64 -21.77
N SER A 356 0.32 -13.91 -21.07
CA SER A 356 -0.73 -14.80 -21.54
C SER A 356 -1.33 -14.37 -22.88
N LEU A 357 -1.15 -13.13 -23.35
CA LEU A 357 -1.58 -12.71 -24.70
C LEU A 357 -0.83 -13.41 -25.84
N ILE A 358 0.44 -13.74 -25.62
CA ILE A 358 1.32 -14.31 -26.65
C ILE A 358 1.76 -15.75 -26.34
N TYR A 359 1.72 -16.17 -25.07
CA TYR A 359 2.03 -17.53 -24.64
C TYR A 359 0.83 -18.19 -23.98
N SER A 360 0.68 -19.50 -24.15
CA SER A 360 -0.25 -20.29 -23.32
C SER A 360 0.27 -20.40 -21.88
N LEU A 361 -0.63 -20.57 -20.91
CA LEU A 361 -0.25 -20.79 -19.51
C LEU A 361 0.62 -22.04 -19.33
N ARG A 362 0.42 -23.07 -20.16
CA ARG A 362 1.30 -24.24 -20.21
C ARG A 362 2.73 -23.91 -20.64
N GLN A 363 2.89 -23.10 -21.68
CA GLN A 363 4.22 -22.66 -22.13
C GLN A 363 4.89 -21.81 -21.05
N LEU A 364 4.14 -20.90 -20.42
CA LEU A 364 4.63 -20.05 -19.33
C LEU A 364 5.06 -20.89 -18.13
N ALA A 365 4.27 -21.88 -17.71
CA ALA A 365 4.63 -22.80 -16.64
C ALA A 365 5.93 -23.56 -16.93
N ARG A 366 6.13 -24.02 -18.18
CA ARG A 366 7.36 -24.70 -18.60
C ARG A 366 8.57 -23.77 -18.65
N GLN A 367 8.41 -22.54 -19.14
CA GLN A 367 9.48 -21.54 -19.17
C GLN A 367 9.89 -21.15 -17.75
N LEU A 368 8.90 -20.88 -16.89
CA LEU A 368 9.13 -20.56 -15.49
C LEU A 368 9.78 -21.72 -14.73
N ALA A 369 9.57 -22.99 -15.10
CA ALA A 369 10.27 -24.09 -14.45
C ALA A 369 11.80 -24.09 -14.69
N VAL A 370 12.25 -23.43 -15.77
CA VAL A 370 13.67 -23.35 -16.15
C VAL A 370 14.26 -22.00 -15.76
N GLU A 371 13.58 -20.91 -16.12
CA GLU A 371 13.97 -19.54 -15.81
C GLU A 371 12.74 -18.70 -15.40
N PRO A 372 12.35 -18.70 -14.11
CA PRO A 372 11.25 -17.88 -13.57
C PRO A 372 11.28 -16.40 -13.94
N LEU A 373 12.46 -15.89 -14.29
CA LEU A 373 12.74 -14.47 -14.39
C LEU A 373 12.44 -13.89 -15.78
N THR A 374 12.34 -14.75 -16.80
CA THR A 374 12.12 -14.33 -18.20
C THR A 374 10.76 -13.65 -18.42
N VAL A 375 9.74 -14.11 -17.72
CA VAL A 375 8.35 -13.62 -17.87
C VAL A 375 7.80 -12.91 -16.63
N ALA A 376 8.61 -12.76 -15.58
CA ALA A 376 8.27 -11.94 -14.41
C ALA A 376 8.26 -10.43 -14.72
N ARG A 377 8.96 -10.01 -15.79
CA ARG A 377 8.97 -8.62 -16.28
C ARG A 377 7.78 -8.38 -17.20
N ARG A 378 6.99 -7.35 -16.97
CA ARG A 378 5.83 -7.03 -17.79
C ARG A 378 6.23 -6.57 -19.21
N PRO A 379 5.58 -7.05 -20.29
CA PRO A 379 5.78 -6.50 -21.63
C PRO A 379 5.44 -5.01 -21.68
N LEU A 380 6.30 -4.20 -22.31
CA LEU A 380 6.11 -2.74 -22.46
C LEU A 380 5.87 -1.99 -21.13
N GLY A 381 6.37 -2.52 -20.01
CA GLY A 381 6.33 -1.83 -18.72
C GLY A 381 7.11 -0.52 -18.79
N GLY A 382 6.41 0.62 -18.68
CA GLY A 382 7.06 1.91 -18.47
C GLY A 382 7.65 2.02 -17.06
N PRO A 383 8.51 3.01 -16.79
CA PRO A 383 9.20 3.20 -15.49
C PRO A 383 8.27 3.43 -14.28
N GLN A 384 6.94 3.48 -14.49
CA GLN A 384 5.95 3.81 -13.47
C GLN A 384 5.33 2.59 -12.77
N ARG A 385 5.71 1.36 -13.12
CA ARG A 385 5.24 0.17 -12.39
C ARG A 385 6.42 -0.69 -11.94
N PRO A 386 6.43 -1.12 -10.67
CA PRO A 386 7.54 -1.87 -10.11
C PRO A 386 7.76 -3.16 -10.89
N ASP A 387 8.99 -3.33 -11.37
CA ASP A 387 9.47 -4.56 -12.00
C ASP A 387 9.98 -5.47 -10.87
N ALA A 388 9.13 -6.40 -10.42
CA ALA A 388 9.43 -7.31 -9.31
C ALA A 388 10.82 -7.96 -9.43
N TYR A 389 11.29 -8.23 -10.66
CA TYR A 389 12.64 -8.74 -10.91
C TYR A 389 13.75 -7.73 -10.60
N ALA A 390 13.69 -6.53 -11.20
CA ALA A 390 14.71 -5.50 -10.98
C ALA A 390 14.83 -5.15 -9.49
N SER A 391 13.71 -5.22 -8.81
CA SER A 391 13.57 -5.00 -7.38
C SER A 391 14.18 -6.10 -6.52
N VAL A 392 13.86 -7.38 -6.78
CA VAL A 392 14.50 -8.51 -6.10
C VAL A 392 16.01 -8.45 -6.29
N HIS A 393 16.47 -8.18 -7.52
CA HIS A 393 17.88 -8.02 -7.83
C HIS A 393 18.53 -6.88 -7.04
N HIS A 394 17.87 -5.73 -6.94
CA HIS A 394 18.34 -4.61 -6.14
C HIS A 394 18.42 -4.96 -4.64
N THR A 395 17.37 -5.57 -4.08
CA THR A 395 17.34 -5.98 -2.67
C THR A 395 18.48 -6.96 -2.37
N VAL A 396 18.67 -8.01 -3.19
CA VAL A 396 19.77 -8.97 -3.00
C VAL A 396 21.13 -8.30 -3.10
N ALA A 397 21.29 -7.32 -4.01
CA ALA A 397 22.55 -6.57 -4.14
C ALA A 397 22.86 -5.69 -2.91
N THR A 398 21.84 -5.24 -2.17
CA THR A 398 22.02 -4.45 -0.94
C THR A 398 22.33 -5.28 0.31
N LEU A 399 22.21 -6.60 0.23
CA LEU A 399 22.48 -7.49 1.37
C LEU A 399 23.96 -7.51 1.76
N SER A 400 24.22 -7.69 3.06
CA SER A 400 25.57 -7.90 3.58
C SER A 400 26.20 -9.17 2.99
N SER A 401 27.53 -9.29 3.07
CA SER A 401 28.20 -10.51 2.60
C SER A 401 27.68 -11.76 3.32
N ARG A 402 27.53 -11.68 4.65
CA ARG A 402 27.01 -12.76 5.48
C ARG A 402 25.58 -13.17 5.10
N GLN A 403 24.70 -12.20 4.86
CA GLN A 403 23.32 -12.45 4.42
C GLN A 403 23.26 -13.08 3.02
N ARG A 404 24.15 -12.70 2.10
CA ARG A 404 24.24 -13.32 0.77
C ARG A 404 24.76 -14.75 0.83
N ASP A 405 25.70 -15.04 1.73
CA ASP A 405 26.22 -16.39 1.94
C ASP A 405 25.14 -17.30 2.53
N LEU A 406 24.42 -16.80 3.55
CA LEU A 406 23.24 -17.46 4.12
C LEU A 406 22.19 -17.75 3.03
N LEU A 407 21.83 -16.74 2.22
CA LEU A 407 20.88 -16.89 1.13
C LEU A 407 21.34 -17.95 0.13
N SER A 408 22.64 -17.98 -0.20
CA SER A 408 23.24 -18.97 -1.10
C SER A 408 23.08 -20.39 -0.55
N ILE A 409 23.36 -20.61 0.75
CA ILE A 409 23.20 -21.91 1.40
C ILE A 409 21.74 -22.35 1.38
N MET A 410 20.83 -21.49 1.81
CA MET A 410 19.40 -21.82 1.86
C MET A 410 18.77 -22.02 0.47
N SER A 411 19.39 -21.46 -0.58
CA SER A 411 18.97 -21.62 -1.98
C SER A 411 19.58 -22.84 -2.67
N GLN A 412 20.54 -23.54 -2.07
CA GLN A 412 21.08 -24.78 -2.63
C GLN A 412 20.02 -25.88 -2.57
N LYS A 413 20.09 -26.82 -3.54
CA LYS A 413 19.10 -27.91 -3.65
C LYS A 413 18.96 -28.62 -2.30
N PRO A 414 17.71 -28.82 -1.82
CA PRO A 414 17.48 -29.38 -0.51
C PRO A 414 18.12 -30.76 -0.37
N SER A 415 18.64 -31.05 0.81
CA SER A 415 18.85 -32.42 1.25
C SER A 415 17.49 -33.15 1.14
N ARG A 416 17.52 -34.47 0.85
CA ARG A 416 16.31 -35.29 0.65
C ARG A 416 15.31 -35.26 1.83
N GLU A 417 15.71 -34.72 2.97
CA GLU A 417 14.94 -34.69 4.22
C GLU A 417 14.23 -33.35 4.47
N SER A 418 14.67 -32.22 3.89
CA SER A 418 14.21 -30.89 4.32
C SER A 418 13.19 -30.20 3.39
N ASP A 419 12.93 -30.73 2.19
CA ASP A 419 11.94 -30.18 1.24
C ASP A 419 12.06 -28.65 0.98
N GLY A 420 13.28 -28.10 1.15
CA GLY A 420 13.59 -26.68 0.98
C GLY A 420 13.25 -25.78 2.18
N TYR A 421 13.00 -26.37 3.35
CA TYR A 421 12.78 -25.66 4.61
C TYR A 421 14.01 -25.77 5.51
N TRP A 422 14.28 -24.71 6.26
CA TRP A 422 15.45 -24.61 7.12
C TRP A 422 15.08 -24.07 8.49
N SER A 423 15.59 -24.67 9.55
CA SER A 423 15.57 -24.08 10.89
C SER A 423 16.75 -23.12 11.06
N VAL A 424 16.65 -22.19 12.03
CA VAL A 424 17.78 -21.30 12.36
C VAL A 424 19.01 -22.09 12.80
N ALA A 425 18.82 -23.19 13.54
CA ALA A 425 19.92 -24.03 14.01
C ALA A 425 20.68 -24.69 12.84
N GLU A 426 19.97 -25.28 11.87
CA GLU A 426 20.59 -25.91 10.71
C GLU A 426 21.41 -24.91 9.88
N VAL A 427 20.88 -23.71 9.67
CA VAL A 427 21.60 -22.65 8.92
C VAL A 427 22.82 -22.16 9.70
N ALA A 428 22.69 -22.00 11.02
CA ALA A 428 23.80 -21.58 11.89
C ALA A 428 24.94 -22.61 11.87
N ASP A 429 24.61 -23.90 11.99
CA ASP A 429 25.59 -24.99 11.93
C ASP A 429 26.32 -25.01 10.59
N GLN A 430 25.60 -24.82 9.48
CA GLN A 430 26.20 -24.83 8.15
C GLN A 430 27.04 -23.57 7.86
N MET A 431 26.70 -22.43 8.48
CA MET A 431 27.50 -21.20 8.42
C MET A 431 28.69 -21.20 9.39
N GLY A 432 28.71 -22.13 10.36
CA GLY A 432 29.69 -22.11 11.46
C GLY A 432 29.53 -20.89 12.37
N LEU A 433 28.30 -20.39 12.55
CA LEU A 433 27.98 -19.21 13.35
C LEU A 433 27.19 -19.57 14.61
N PRO A 434 27.25 -18.76 15.68
CA PRO A 434 26.32 -18.88 16.79
C PRO A 434 24.87 -18.71 16.33
N ALA A 435 23.96 -19.53 16.86
CA ALA A 435 22.55 -19.50 16.50
C ALA A 435 21.90 -18.12 16.70
N ALA A 436 22.32 -17.35 17.70
CA ALA A 436 21.83 -16.00 17.94
C ALA A 436 22.21 -15.02 16.81
N GLU A 437 23.45 -15.05 16.34
CA GLU A 437 23.88 -14.19 15.23
C GLU A 437 23.20 -14.58 13.91
N CYS A 438 22.98 -15.88 13.69
CA CYS A 438 22.23 -16.37 12.55
C CYS A 438 20.75 -15.95 12.63
N ALA A 439 20.16 -15.99 13.83
CA ALA A 439 18.77 -15.57 14.06
C ALA A 439 18.54 -14.11 13.66
N ASP A 440 19.49 -13.21 13.96
CA ASP A 440 19.41 -11.80 13.56
C ASP A 440 19.37 -11.66 12.02
N ASP A 441 20.25 -12.36 11.30
CA ASP A 441 20.25 -12.32 9.84
C ASP A 441 18.97 -12.93 9.25
N VAL A 442 18.50 -14.06 9.79
CA VAL A 442 17.23 -14.68 9.39
C VAL A 442 16.07 -13.72 9.62
N TYR A 443 16.01 -13.07 10.79
CA TYR A 443 15.02 -12.06 11.11
C TYR A 443 15.02 -10.92 10.09
N HIS A 444 16.21 -10.38 9.78
CA HIS A 444 16.36 -9.34 8.75
C HIS A 444 15.86 -9.80 7.37
N LEU A 445 16.11 -11.04 6.98
CA LEU A 445 15.64 -11.55 5.68
C LEU A 445 14.13 -11.83 5.68
N VAL A 446 13.52 -12.17 6.82
CA VAL A 446 12.07 -12.32 6.97
C VAL A 446 11.37 -10.95 6.83
N ILE A 447 11.86 -9.91 7.51
CA ILE A 447 11.22 -8.57 7.44
C ILE A 447 11.39 -7.93 6.05
N LEU A 448 12.44 -8.27 5.31
CA LEU A 448 12.62 -7.90 3.89
C LEU A 448 11.70 -8.71 2.95
N GLY A 449 11.06 -9.77 3.44
CA GLY A 449 10.22 -10.67 2.66
C GLY A 449 11.00 -11.58 1.70
N ILE A 450 12.28 -11.83 1.99
CA ILE A 450 13.13 -12.78 1.24
C ILE A 450 12.89 -14.22 1.72
N LEU A 451 12.70 -14.37 3.04
CA LEU A 451 12.37 -15.64 3.66
C LEU A 451 10.89 -15.68 4.02
N ARG A 452 10.24 -16.79 3.70
CA ARG A 452 8.91 -17.14 4.18
C ARG A 452 9.06 -18.02 5.41
N ARG A 453 8.43 -17.62 6.52
CA ARG A 453 8.25 -18.49 7.68
C ARG A 453 7.11 -19.47 7.43
N VAL A 454 7.31 -20.72 7.83
CA VAL A 454 6.30 -21.78 7.87
C VAL A 454 6.45 -22.50 9.21
N ASP A 455 5.36 -22.66 9.94
CA ASP A 455 5.37 -23.42 11.18
C ASP A 455 5.13 -24.90 10.85
N ARG A 456 6.09 -25.77 11.20
CA ARG A 456 5.98 -27.23 11.04
C ARG A 456 6.27 -27.90 12.38
N HIS A 457 5.31 -28.70 12.88
CA HIS A 457 5.46 -29.43 14.14
C HIS A 457 5.91 -28.54 15.32
N ASP A 458 5.31 -27.35 15.46
CA ASP A 458 5.66 -26.32 16.45
C ASP A 458 7.08 -25.74 16.34
N VAL A 459 7.79 -26.00 15.23
CA VAL A 459 9.09 -25.42 14.91
C VAL A 459 8.93 -24.40 13.79
N ALA A 460 9.47 -23.19 14.00
CA ALA A 460 9.54 -22.17 12.98
C ALA A 460 10.61 -22.55 11.94
N MET A 461 10.15 -22.83 10.72
CA MET A 461 10.99 -23.15 9.58
C MET A 461 10.94 -22.00 8.57
N PHE A 462 12.00 -21.87 7.77
CA PHE A 462 12.18 -20.78 6.82
C PHE A 462 12.49 -21.33 5.43
N LYS A 463 11.88 -20.72 4.42
CA LYS A 463 12.11 -21.04 3.02
C LYS A 463 12.43 -19.78 2.23
N VAL A 464 13.45 -19.86 1.39
CA VAL A 464 13.77 -18.80 0.43
C VAL A 464 12.69 -18.80 -0.66
N LEU A 465 12.19 -17.62 -1.03
CA LEU A 465 11.30 -17.50 -2.19
C LEU A 465 12.04 -17.98 -3.45
N ASN A 466 11.43 -18.84 -4.25
CA ASN A 466 11.99 -19.36 -5.50
C ASN A 466 12.54 -18.23 -6.40
N ILE A 467 11.80 -17.13 -6.55
CA ILE A 467 12.23 -15.97 -7.35
C ILE A 467 13.53 -15.34 -6.83
N VAL A 468 13.75 -15.35 -5.50
CA VAL A 468 14.94 -14.81 -4.86
C VAL A 468 16.10 -15.80 -4.93
N GLY A 469 15.83 -17.09 -4.73
CA GLY A 469 16.86 -18.13 -4.74
C GLY A 469 17.62 -18.18 -6.07
N ILE A 470 16.93 -17.98 -7.19
CA ILE A 470 17.57 -17.96 -8.52
C ILE A 470 18.47 -16.73 -8.68
N VAL A 471 18.01 -15.55 -8.25
CA VAL A 471 18.84 -14.33 -8.27
C VAL A 471 20.06 -14.48 -7.37
N GLY A 472 19.89 -15.09 -6.20
CA GLY A 472 20.98 -15.41 -5.27
C GLY A 472 22.04 -16.32 -5.89
N GLN A 473 21.64 -17.36 -6.61
CA GLN A 473 22.55 -18.28 -7.31
C GLN A 473 23.33 -17.60 -8.46
N HIS A 474 22.70 -16.71 -9.22
CA HIS A 474 23.40 -15.96 -10.29
C HIS A 474 24.41 -14.96 -9.73
N ALA A 475 24.09 -14.30 -8.60
CA ALA A 475 24.98 -13.35 -7.96
C ALA A 475 26.26 -14.01 -7.40
N THR A 476 26.18 -15.26 -6.94
CA THR A 476 27.33 -16.03 -6.43
C THR A 476 28.15 -16.66 -7.55
N ALA A 477 27.51 -17.15 -8.63
CA ALA A 477 28.21 -17.69 -9.80
C ALA A 477 29.12 -16.65 -10.48
N GLY A 478 28.70 -15.37 -10.52
CA GLY A 478 29.51 -14.27 -11.02
C GLY A 478 30.80 -14.01 -10.22
N ARG A 479 30.83 -14.33 -8.91
CA ARG A 479 32.05 -14.22 -8.09
C ARG A 479 33.02 -15.37 -8.32
N ASN A 480 32.53 -16.59 -8.47
CA ASN A 480 33.38 -17.75 -8.75
C ASN A 480 33.97 -17.72 -10.17
N GLY A 481 33.28 -17.10 -11.14
CA GLY A 481 33.82 -16.87 -12.48
C GLY A 481 34.99 -15.88 -12.55
N ILE A 482 35.05 -14.92 -11.64
CA ILE A 482 36.15 -13.93 -11.57
C ILE A 482 37.32 -14.49 -10.73
N ALA A 483 37.04 -15.28 -9.69
CA ALA A 483 38.08 -15.95 -8.90
C ALA A 483 38.78 -17.09 -9.66
N GLY A 484 38.08 -17.79 -10.56
CA GLY A 484 38.64 -18.86 -11.40
C GLY A 484 39.51 -18.39 -12.57
N GLN A 485 39.50 -17.09 -12.90
CA GLN A 485 40.36 -16.52 -13.95
C GLN A 485 41.69 -15.96 -13.41
N HIS A 486 41.86 -15.85 -12.08
CA HIS A 486 43.09 -15.36 -11.46
C HIS A 486 44.00 -16.46 -10.87
N THR A 487 43.64 -17.75 -11.02
CA THR A 487 44.48 -18.90 -10.63
C THR A 487 44.98 -19.73 -11.81
N ALA A 488 44.76 -19.27 -13.04
CA ALA A 488 45.34 -19.83 -14.25
C ALA A 488 46.02 -18.72 -15.06
N ALA A 489 47.14 -18.22 -14.55
CA ALA A 489 48.14 -17.45 -15.30
C ALA A 489 49.53 -17.82 -14.80
#